data_AF-A0A485LSS5-F1
#
_entry.id   AF-A0A485LSS5-F1
#
_cell.length_a   1.000
_cell.length_b   1.000
_cell.length_c   1.000
_cell.angle_alpha   90.00
_cell.angle_beta   90.00
_cell.angle_gamma   90.00
#
_symmetry.space_group_name_H-M   'P 1'
#
loop_
_entity.id
_entity.type
_entity.pdbx_description
1 polymer ?
#
loop_
_entity_poly.entity_id
_entity_poly.type
_entity_poly.pdbx_seq_one_letter_code
_entity_poly.pdbx_strand_id
1 'polypeptide(L)'
;MSESMSRAEFVQALALALATNEEMEKDVLSSTEIARTTYEALQYDFPQSSPHDLKVLATKMKEHGGDFPLTNMLFRNALELAQCSDITNSAAATLLVQCYFLPFQHSSLDSLQQFRLQENISMDAKLLFICYHTTYAPLSSLSLDDWNHLQCTDHCCSISTKLLHWPINGSDESTLLQMEWLRYMYLLRDRMIQYPVACAGILNKMLTVFTNPENLDAIEASQASSALIRLLMEVATAKELKQSPMAKSSILSIVRSMLPMMAKQILFNVDKGHFDDLVLHANLLEWAVGEDSFLIATLEDTGILRTFVQLVNTSSSPQSLTKQVLRLLGLCMLLRAPFAAFLERVPNVKQWMQSPSFPSDYPSEYAVWCLSRALSNIPLEITFENTLLRLFPTECTNALESRHAILDALYVMELLVKLQFNARWLAWASKTQVVVALQRLLPHMSQWFRCPQRIDDKGKEDNDSNTDGADRRETNSALKHRLRVAMKKLTSANNAKLD
;
A
#
# COMPACT_ATOMS: atom_id res chain seq x y z
N MET A 1 42.23 14.22 33.97
CA MET A 1 41.71 13.62 35.22
C MET A 1 40.57 12.72 34.79
N SER A 2 40.76 11.40 34.90
CA SER A 2 39.71 10.43 34.57
C SER A 2 38.73 10.38 35.75
N GLU A 3 37.50 10.85 35.55
CA GLU A 3 36.42 10.65 36.52
C GLU A 3 36.16 9.15 36.65
N SER A 4 36.56 8.58 37.79
CA SER A 4 36.18 7.22 38.15
C SER A 4 34.72 7.23 38.55
N MET A 5 33.86 6.69 37.69
CA MET A 5 32.44 6.47 37.96
C MET A 5 32.26 5.81 39.34
N SER A 6 31.38 6.38 40.18
CA SER A 6 31.16 5.85 41.53
C SER A 6 30.46 4.50 41.47
N ARG A 7 30.66 3.66 42.50
CA ARG A 7 30.05 2.31 42.56
C ARG A 7 28.52 2.36 42.47
N ALA A 8 27.88 3.42 42.96
CA ALA A 8 26.43 3.60 42.87
C ALA A 8 25.98 3.90 41.44
N GLU A 9 26.71 4.77 40.73
CA GLU A 9 26.46 5.08 39.31
C GLU A 9 26.70 3.85 38.42
N PHE A 10 27.73 3.05 38.73
CA PHE A 10 27.98 1.80 38.01
C PHE A 10 26.84 0.79 38.20
N VAL A 11 26.34 0.61 39.42
CA VAL A 11 25.22 -0.30 39.70
C VAL A 11 23.93 0.18 39.04
N GLN A 12 23.69 1.50 39.03
CA GLN A 12 22.54 2.08 38.37
C GLN A 12 22.63 1.97 36.85
N ALA A 13 23.80 2.20 36.26
CA ALA A 13 24.07 1.99 34.84
C ALA A 13 23.95 0.51 34.43
N LEU A 14 24.40 -0.41 35.29
CA LEU A 14 24.24 -1.86 35.06
C LEU A 14 22.77 -2.28 35.14
N ALA A 15 22.01 -1.77 36.10
CA ALA A 15 20.58 -2.04 36.21
C ALA A 15 19.79 -1.48 35.02
N LEU A 16 20.17 -0.29 34.53
CA LEU A 16 19.59 0.31 33.33
C LEU A 16 19.96 -0.50 32.07
N ALA A 17 21.22 -0.95 31.96
CA ALA A 17 21.69 -1.80 30.87
C ALA A 17 21.01 -3.18 30.87
N LEU A 18 20.78 -3.76 32.05
CA LEU A 18 20.04 -5.02 32.21
C LEU A 18 18.55 -4.84 31.91
N ALA A 19 17.92 -3.74 32.33
CA ALA A 19 16.53 -3.44 31.98
C ALA A 19 16.37 -3.19 30.47
N THR A 20 17.31 -2.49 29.82
CA THR A 20 17.31 -2.33 28.36
C THR A 20 17.60 -3.64 27.64
N ASN A 21 18.43 -4.52 28.20
CA ASN A 21 18.63 -5.87 27.66
C ASN A 21 17.38 -6.74 27.85
N GLU A 22 16.66 -6.63 28.97
CA GLU A 22 15.39 -7.34 29.21
C GLU A 22 14.24 -6.80 28.34
N GLU A 23 14.24 -5.51 28.00
CA GLU A 23 13.35 -4.93 26.97
C GLU A 23 13.73 -5.39 25.57
N MET A 24 15.03 -5.48 25.25
CA MET A 24 15.51 -6.04 23.97
C MET A 24 15.32 -7.56 23.86
N GLU A 25 15.35 -8.30 24.96
CA GLU A 25 15.06 -9.74 25.01
C GLU A 25 13.57 -10.05 24.80
N LYS A 26 12.67 -9.08 25.03
CA LYS A 26 11.25 -9.21 24.67
C LYS A 26 10.99 -9.07 23.17
N ASP A 27 11.94 -8.51 22.43
CA ASP A 27 11.89 -8.33 20.97
C ASP A 27 12.81 -9.33 20.22
N VAL A 28 13.09 -10.49 20.81
CA VAL A 28 13.69 -11.60 20.05
C VAL A 28 12.60 -12.18 19.15
N LEU A 29 12.49 -11.61 17.94
CA LEU A 29 11.64 -12.13 16.87
C LEU A 29 11.88 -13.63 16.72
N SER A 30 10.82 -14.43 16.71
CA SER A 30 10.95 -15.87 16.51
C SER A 30 11.60 -16.16 15.15
N SER A 31 12.23 -17.32 14.97
CA SER A 31 12.81 -17.71 13.67
C SER A 31 11.77 -17.64 12.53
N THR A 32 10.52 -17.95 12.86
CA THR A 32 9.36 -17.83 11.98
C THR A 32 9.01 -16.37 11.64
N GLU A 33 9.10 -15.44 12.59
CA GLU A 33 8.89 -14.00 12.37
C GLU A 33 10.04 -13.40 11.54
N ILE A 34 11.28 -13.81 11.78
CA ILE A 34 12.44 -13.41 10.98
C ILE A 34 12.28 -13.90 9.54
N ALA A 35 11.87 -15.16 9.33
CA ALA A 35 11.62 -15.71 8.01
C ALA A 35 10.52 -14.94 7.26
N ARG A 36 9.42 -14.60 7.95
CA ARG A 36 8.33 -13.79 7.39
C ARG A 36 8.81 -12.38 7.02
N THR A 37 9.48 -11.69 7.93
CA THR A 37 10.01 -10.34 7.71
C THR A 37 11.01 -10.31 6.55
N THR A 38 11.88 -11.33 6.46
CA THR A 38 12.84 -11.48 5.36
C THR A 38 12.12 -11.71 4.04
N TYR A 39 11.06 -12.52 4.02
CA TYR A 39 10.25 -12.74 2.83
C TYR A 39 9.54 -11.47 2.37
N GLU A 40 8.99 -10.69 3.30
CA GLU A 40 8.39 -9.39 3.00
C GLU A 40 9.39 -8.38 2.44
N ALA A 41 10.62 -8.37 2.94
CA ALA A 41 11.69 -7.53 2.42
C ALA A 41 12.11 -7.95 0.99
N LEU A 42 12.15 -9.25 0.69
CA LEU A 42 12.48 -9.79 -0.63
C LEU A 42 11.44 -9.43 -1.71
N GLN A 43 10.25 -8.96 -1.34
CA GLN A 43 9.18 -8.58 -2.28
C GLN A 43 9.60 -7.51 -3.30
N TYR A 44 10.60 -6.68 -2.96
CA TYR A 44 11.09 -5.58 -3.81
C TYR A 44 12.39 -5.90 -4.56
N ASP A 45 13.14 -6.92 -4.11
CA ASP A 45 14.49 -7.26 -4.59
C ASP A 45 14.65 -8.76 -4.85
N PHE A 46 13.62 -9.40 -5.42
CA PHE A 46 13.76 -10.79 -5.83
C PHE A 46 14.90 -10.92 -6.86
N PRO A 47 15.90 -11.79 -6.62
CA PRO A 47 17.02 -11.96 -7.52
C PRO A 47 16.52 -12.38 -8.91
N GLN A 48 16.84 -11.60 -9.94
CA GLN A 48 16.53 -11.97 -11.32
C GLN A 48 17.51 -13.04 -11.78
N SER A 49 16.99 -14.24 -12.08
CA SER A 49 17.80 -15.32 -12.66
C SER A 49 18.05 -15.06 -14.14
N SER A 50 19.31 -15.12 -14.56
CA SER A 50 19.66 -14.97 -15.96
C SER A 50 19.32 -16.23 -16.77
N PRO A 51 19.12 -16.12 -18.10
CA PRO A 51 18.95 -17.29 -18.97
C PRO A 51 20.13 -18.28 -18.88
N HIS A 52 21.32 -17.78 -18.57
CA HIS A 52 22.52 -18.58 -18.37
C HIS A 52 22.43 -19.43 -17.09
N ASP A 53 21.95 -18.85 -15.99
CA ASP A 53 21.79 -19.56 -14.71
C ASP A 53 20.75 -20.68 -14.85
N LEU A 54 19.64 -20.42 -15.54
CA LEU A 54 18.62 -21.42 -15.86
C LEU A 54 19.21 -22.57 -16.70
N LYS A 55 20.06 -22.25 -17.68
CA LYS A 55 20.72 -23.27 -18.51
C LYS A 55 21.68 -24.13 -17.70
N VAL A 56 22.50 -23.53 -16.85
CA VAL A 56 23.42 -24.24 -15.95
C VAL A 56 22.65 -25.18 -15.02
N LEU A 57 21.55 -24.68 -14.43
CA LEU A 57 20.67 -25.45 -13.55
C LEU A 57 20.08 -26.66 -14.26
N ALA A 58 19.54 -26.47 -15.47
CA ALA A 58 18.95 -27.54 -16.27
C ALA A 58 19.95 -28.65 -16.64
N THR A 59 21.17 -28.26 -17.04
CA THR A 59 22.24 -29.22 -17.33
C THR A 59 22.63 -30.02 -16.10
N LYS A 60 22.65 -29.41 -14.91
CA LYS A 60 22.93 -30.11 -13.65
C LYS A 60 21.79 -31.04 -13.22
N MET A 61 20.53 -30.65 -13.41
CA MET A 61 19.37 -31.51 -13.11
C MET A 61 19.31 -32.75 -14.02
N LYS A 62 19.85 -32.67 -15.24
CA LYS A 62 20.02 -33.81 -16.14
C LYS A 62 20.97 -34.87 -15.56
N GLU A 63 21.98 -34.46 -14.80
CA GLU A 63 22.96 -35.34 -14.17
C GLU A 63 22.39 -36.04 -12.92
N HIS A 64 21.39 -35.43 -12.26
CA HIS A 64 20.67 -35.96 -11.08
C HIS A 64 19.21 -36.34 -11.38
N GLY A 65 18.94 -36.95 -12.54
CA GLY A 65 17.57 -37.20 -13.02
C GLY A 65 16.71 -38.17 -12.17
N GLY A 66 17.30 -38.89 -11.22
CA GLY A 66 16.58 -39.79 -10.31
C GLY A 66 15.85 -39.08 -9.17
N ASP A 67 16.33 -37.92 -8.74
CA ASP A 67 15.76 -37.16 -7.61
C ASP A 67 14.63 -36.22 -8.05
N PHE A 68 14.50 -35.95 -9.35
CA PHE A 68 13.62 -34.92 -9.91
C PHE A 68 12.94 -35.36 -11.22
N PRO A 69 12.13 -36.44 -11.22
CA PRO A 69 11.69 -37.12 -12.43
C PRO A 69 10.71 -36.31 -13.32
N LEU A 70 10.10 -35.23 -12.83
CA LEU A 70 9.11 -34.44 -13.56
C LEU A 70 9.55 -33.00 -13.89
N THR A 71 10.74 -32.60 -13.46
CA THR A 71 11.24 -31.22 -13.63
C THR A 71 12.03 -31.04 -14.93
N ASN A 72 12.63 -32.12 -15.44
CA ASN A 72 13.51 -32.10 -16.62
C ASN A 72 12.76 -31.79 -17.95
N MET A 73 11.54 -32.32 -18.15
CA MET A 73 10.77 -32.04 -19.37
C MET A 73 10.23 -30.61 -19.41
N LEU A 74 9.79 -30.07 -18.28
CA LEU A 74 9.42 -28.65 -18.14
C LEU A 74 10.62 -27.73 -18.38
N PHE A 75 11.79 -28.08 -17.83
CA PHE A 75 13.02 -27.34 -18.07
C PHE A 75 13.51 -27.41 -19.51
N ARG A 76 13.32 -28.53 -20.20
CA ARG A 76 13.58 -28.64 -21.65
C ARG A 76 12.67 -27.74 -22.47
N ASN A 77 11.37 -27.74 -22.20
CA ASN A 77 10.42 -26.87 -22.89
C ASN A 77 10.72 -25.39 -22.61
N ALA A 78 11.08 -25.07 -21.37
CA ALA A 78 11.50 -23.73 -20.95
C ALA A 78 12.83 -23.30 -21.60
N LEU A 79 13.81 -24.21 -21.73
CA LEU A 79 15.06 -23.94 -22.41
C LEU A 79 14.92 -23.86 -23.93
N GLU A 80 14.04 -24.65 -24.54
CA GLU A 80 13.71 -24.56 -25.96
C GLU A 80 13.01 -23.24 -26.27
N LEU A 81 12.11 -22.79 -25.39
CA LEU A 81 11.53 -21.44 -25.45
C LEU A 81 12.61 -20.36 -25.27
N ALA A 82 13.48 -20.47 -24.25
CA ALA A 82 14.55 -19.51 -24.00
C ALA A 82 15.66 -19.48 -25.07
N GLN A 83 15.78 -20.53 -25.90
CA GLN A 83 16.72 -20.60 -27.03
C GLN A 83 16.22 -19.87 -28.28
N CYS A 84 14.95 -19.45 -28.35
CA CYS A 84 14.49 -18.48 -29.34
C CYS A 84 15.08 -17.12 -28.93
N SER A 85 16.05 -16.65 -29.73
CA SER A 85 17.04 -15.55 -29.58
C SER A 85 16.62 -14.19 -28.99
N ASP A 86 15.40 -14.03 -28.51
CA ASP A 86 14.91 -12.81 -27.90
C ASP A 86 14.83 -12.98 -26.37
N ILE A 87 15.34 -11.98 -25.64
CA ILE A 87 15.25 -11.84 -24.16
C ILE A 87 13.83 -12.08 -23.64
N THR A 88 12.83 -11.88 -24.52
CA THR A 88 11.43 -12.10 -24.23
C THR A 88 11.05 -13.57 -23.95
N ASN A 89 11.64 -14.52 -24.66
CA ASN A 89 11.24 -15.92 -24.54
C ASN A 89 11.77 -16.60 -23.26
N SER A 90 12.84 -16.05 -22.66
CA SER A 90 13.42 -16.58 -21.43
C SER A 90 12.56 -16.34 -20.19
N ALA A 91 11.83 -15.23 -20.08
CA ALA A 91 11.00 -14.96 -18.91
C ALA A 91 9.62 -15.64 -18.99
N ALA A 92 9.09 -15.86 -20.20
CA ALA A 92 7.94 -16.71 -20.44
C ALA A 92 8.22 -18.16 -20.01
N ALA A 93 9.40 -18.67 -20.36
CA ALA A 93 9.91 -19.96 -19.92
C ALA A 93 10.02 -20.09 -18.39
N THR A 94 10.58 -19.09 -17.69
CA THR A 94 10.67 -19.10 -16.22
C THR A 94 9.31 -19.06 -15.54
N LEU A 95 8.37 -18.23 -16.04
CA LEU A 95 7.00 -18.19 -15.53
C LEU A 95 6.23 -19.49 -15.80
N LEU A 96 6.46 -20.12 -16.95
CA LEU A 96 5.91 -21.43 -17.28
C LEU A 96 6.48 -22.52 -16.34
N VAL A 97 7.78 -22.53 -16.07
CA VAL A 97 8.37 -23.44 -15.08
C VAL A 97 7.77 -23.22 -13.69
N GLN A 98 7.48 -21.98 -13.31
CA GLN A 98 6.90 -21.62 -12.01
C GLN A 98 5.41 -21.96 -11.91
N CYS A 99 4.60 -21.61 -12.92
CA CYS A 99 3.15 -21.87 -12.96
C CYS A 99 2.81 -23.33 -13.28
N TYR A 100 3.70 -24.04 -13.97
CA TYR A 100 3.53 -25.45 -14.32
C TYR A 100 4.46 -26.37 -13.53
N PHE A 101 5.05 -25.89 -12.42
CA PHE A 101 5.82 -26.75 -11.52
C PHE A 101 4.90 -27.84 -10.96
N LEU A 102 5.07 -29.06 -11.48
CA LEU A 102 4.21 -30.21 -11.22
C LEU A 102 3.96 -30.56 -9.74
N PRO A 103 4.89 -30.32 -8.80
CA PRO A 103 4.61 -30.49 -7.37
C PRO A 103 3.44 -29.64 -6.84
N PHE A 104 3.17 -28.46 -7.42
CA PHE A 104 2.00 -27.65 -7.08
C PHE A 104 0.71 -28.13 -7.78
N GLN A 105 0.83 -28.96 -8.82
CA GLN A 105 -0.30 -29.50 -9.58
C GLN A 105 -0.89 -30.76 -8.94
N HIS A 106 -0.11 -31.53 -8.17
CA HIS A 106 -0.59 -32.70 -7.43
C HIS A 106 -1.60 -32.32 -6.35
N SER A 107 -2.72 -33.05 -6.29
CA SER A 107 -3.82 -32.80 -5.35
C SER A 107 -3.46 -33.01 -3.89
N SER A 108 -2.51 -33.91 -3.61
CA SER A 108 -2.13 -34.28 -2.25
C SER A 108 -0.94 -33.50 -1.72
N LEU A 109 -0.28 -32.66 -2.54
CA LEU A 109 0.86 -31.84 -2.11
C LEU A 109 2.06 -32.66 -1.54
N ASP A 110 1.98 -34.01 -1.51
CA ASP A 110 2.95 -34.92 -0.90
C ASP A 110 4.35 -34.83 -1.52
N SER A 111 4.43 -34.50 -2.81
CA SER A 111 5.70 -34.28 -3.52
C SER A 111 6.51 -33.10 -2.98
N LEU A 112 5.87 -32.13 -2.29
CA LEU A 112 6.58 -31.03 -1.62
C LEU A 112 7.16 -31.48 -0.26
N GLN A 113 6.77 -32.62 0.30
CA GLN A 113 7.45 -33.19 1.47
C GLN A 113 8.88 -33.64 1.15
N GLN A 114 9.18 -33.96 -0.12
CA GLN A 114 10.54 -34.23 -0.60
C GLN A 114 11.42 -32.97 -0.63
N PHE A 115 10.81 -31.77 -0.53
CA PHE A 115 11.48 -30.48 -0.49
C PHE A 115 11.64 -29.90 0.92
N ARG A 116 11.33 -30.66 1.98
CA ARG A 116 11.73 -30.28 3.35
C ARG A 116 13.24 -30.11 3.37
N LEU A 117 13.77 -28.95 3.80
CA LEU A 117 15.21 -28.83 3.89
C LEU A 117 15.73 -29.65 5.08
N GLN A 118 16.01 -30.93 4.83
CA GLN A 118 16.80 -31.70 5.78
C GLN A 118 18.17 -31.02 5.97
N GLU A 119 18.71 -31.08 7.19
CA GLU A 119 19.97 -30.41 7.56
C GLU A 119 21.16 -30.78 6.65
N ASN A 120 21.08 -31.92 5.94
CA ASN A 120 22.10 -32.46 5.03
C ASN A 120 21.73 -32.36 3.55
N ILE A 121 21.20 -31.24 3.09
CA ILE A 121 20.94 -31.03 1.65
C ILE A 121 22.15 -30.43 0.95
N SER A 122 22.45 -30.96 -0.24
CA SER A 122 23.48 -30.44 -1.14
C SER A 122 23.24 -28.96 -1.45
N MET A 123 24.32 -28.18 -1.61
CA MET A 123 24.20 -26.77 -1.98
C MET A 123 23.35 -26.56 -3.25
N ASP A 124 23.34 -27.53 -4.17
CA ASP A 124 22.53 -27.47 -5.38
C ASP A 124 21.03 -27.56 -5.12
N ALA A 125 20.57 -28.36 -4.15
CA ALA A 125 19.14 -28.44 -3.80
C ALA A 125 18.68 -27.22 -2.97
N LYS A 126 19.58 -26.60 -2.19
CA LYS A 126 19.37 -25.28 -1.57
C LYS A 126 19.28 -24.17 -2.62
N LEU A 127 20.17 -24.18 -3.62
CA LEU A 127 20.14 -23.26 -4.76
C LEU A 127 18.90 -23.47 -5.63
N LEU A 128 18.44 -24.71 -5.83
CA LEU A 128 17.18 -25.01 -6.52
C LEU A 128 15.99 -24.48 -5.75
N PHE A 129 15.93 -24.68 -4.43
CA PHE A 129 14.90 -24.09 -3.58
C PHE A 129 14.91 -22.55 -3.71
N ILE A 130 16.07 -21.92 -3.56
CA ILE A 130 16.22 -20.47 -3.75
C ILE A 130 15.81 -20.06 -5.17
N CYS A 131 16.24 -20.77 -6.21
CA CYS A 131 15.87 -20.45 -7.59
C CYS A 131 14.37 -20.61 -7.84
N TYR A 132 13.71 -21.67 -7.37
CA TYR A 132 12.27 -21.86 -7.56
C TYR A 132 11.43 -20.86 -6.76
N HIS A 133 11.87 -20.51 -5.55
CA HIS A 133 11.11 -19.70 -4.60
C HIS A 133 11.47 -18.20 -4.60
N THR A 134 12.65 -17.81 -5.09
CA THR A 134 13.11 -16.41 -5.04
C THR A 134 13.34 -15.77 -6.41
N THR A 135 13.30 -16.50 -7.52
CA THR A 135 13.59 -15.88 -8.83
C THR A 135 12.39 -15.22 -9.47
N TYR A 136 12.37 -13.89 -9.50
CA TYR A 136 11.34 -13.14 -10.21
C TYR A 136 11.61 -13.15 -11.71
N ALA A 137 10.68 -13.71 -12.49
CA ALA A 137 10.75 -13.64 -13.94
C ALA A 137 10.23 -12.26 -14.39
N PRO A 138 10.98 -11.48 -15.20
CA PRO A 138 10.48 -10.21 -15.70
C PRO A 138 9.27 -10.44 -16.63
N LEU A 139 8.07 -10.18 -16.10
CA LEU A 139 6.78 -10.31 -16.78
C LEU A 139 6.64 -9.45 -18.05
N SER A 140 7.54 -8.48 -18.22
CA SER A 140 7.63 -7.59 -19.38
C SER A 140 7.66 -8.34 -20.71
N SER A 141 8.09 -9.60 -20.71
CA SER A 141 8.25 -10.37 -21.91
C SER A 141 7.07 -11.22 -22.37
N LEU A 142 6.10 -11.53 -21.50
CA LEU A 142 4.98 -12.39 -21.88
C LEU A 142 3.88 -11.54 -22.54
N SER A 143 3.47 -11.88 -23.75
CA SER A 143 2.36 -11.20 -24.43
C SER A 143 1.03 -11.46 -23.72
N LEU A 144 0.04 -10.58 -23.90
CA LEU A 144 -1.30 -10.76 -23.33
C LEU A 144 -1.98 -12.04 -23.84
N ASP A 145 -1.76 -12.36 -25.11
CA ASP A 145 -2.34 -13.54 -25.74
C ASP A 145 -1.75 -14.83 -25.17
N ASP A 146 -0.43 -14.89 -24.96
CA ASP A 146 0.22 -16.04 -24.35
C ASP A 146 -0.24 -16.24 -22.91
N TRP A 147 -0.36 -15.15 -22.14
CA TRP A 147 -0.87 -15.19 -20.75
C TRP A 147 -2.26 -15.82 -20.68
N ASN A 148 -3.14 -15.44 -21.62
CA ASN A 148 -4.50 -15.94 -21.68
C ASN A 148 -4.55 -17.38 -22.20
N HIS A 149 -3.78 -17.71 -23.24
CA HIS A 149 -3.70 -19.05 -23.82
C HIS A 149 -3.22 -20.07 -22.79
N LEU A 150 -2.20 -19.70 -22.01
CA LEU A 150 -1.63 -20.50 -20.94
C LEU A 150 -2.42 -20.45 -19.63
N GLN A 151 -3.56 -19.74 -19.60
CA GLN A 151 -4.41 -19.60 -18.41
C GLN A 151 -3.62 -19.22 -17.14
N CYS A 152 -2.59 -18.38 -17.28
CA CYS A 152 -1.66 -18.10 -16.19
C CYS A 152 -2.37 -17.55 -14.94
N THR A 153 -3.43 -16.74 -15.11
CA THR A 153 -4.21 -16.25 -13.98
C THR A 153 -4.85 -17.35 -13.15
N ASP A 154 -5.45 -18.37 -13.79
CA ASP A 154 -6.09 -19.48 -13.05
C ASP A 154 -5.05 -20.30 -12.28
N HIS A 155 -3.89 -20.52 -12.91
CA HIS A 155 -2.78 -21.22 -12.30
C HIS A 155 -2.23 -20.45 -11.10
N CYS A 156 -1.98 -19.14 -11.23
CA CYS A 156 -1.54 -18.30 -10.12
C CYS A 156 -2.54 -18.36 -8.95
N CYS A 157 -3.84 -18.16 -9.21
CA CYS A 157 -4.86 -18.22 -8.16
C CYS A 157 -4.91 -19.61 -7.49
N SER A 158 -4.88 -20.70 -8.27
CA SER A 158 -4.94 -22.06 -7.75
C SER A 158 -3.70 -22.40 -6.91
N ILE A 159 -2.50 -22.05 -7.39
CA ILE A 159 -1.25 -22.29 -6.67
C ILE A 159 -1.21 -21.47 -5.39
N SER A 160 -1.59 -20.19 -5.43
CA SER A 160 -1.70 -19.36 -4.22
C SER A 160 -2.62 -19.98 -3.18
N THR A 161 -3.82 -20.43 -3.56
CA THR A 161 -4.75 -21.06 -2.62
C THR A 161 -4.16 -22.34 -2.02
N LYS A 162 -3.49 -23.18 -2.82
CA LYS A 162 -2.84 -24.40 -2.31
C LYS A 162 -1.71 -24.10 -1.33
N LEU A 163 -0.86 -23.13 -1.66
CA LEU A 163 0.27 -22.71 -0.83
C LEU A 163 -0.17 -22.04 0.48
N LEU A 164 -1.24 -21.24 0.43
CA LEU A 164 -1.83 -20.61 1.60
C LEU A 164 -2.24 -21.64 2.66
N HIS A 165 -2.83 -22.76 2.21
CA HIS A 165 -3.25 -23.88 3.07
C HIS A 165 -2.14 -24.91 3.33
N TRP A 166 -0.89 -24.59 2.99
CA TRP A 166 0.23 -25.50 3.24
C TRP A 166 0.43 -25.74 4.74
N PRO A 167 0.57 -27.01 5.19
CA PRO A 167 0.73 -27.31 6.62
C PRO A 167 2.08 -26.80 7.15
N ILE A 168 2.01 -25.96 8.18
CA ILE A 168 3.18 -25.47 8.92
C ILE A 168 3.52 -26.51 10.01
N ASN A 169 4.70 -27.12 9.92
CA ASN A 169 5.16 -28.10 10.91
C ASN A 169 6.15 -27.50 11.92
N GLY A 170 6.14 -26.17 12.06
CA GLY A 170 7.04 -25.42 12.94
C GLY A 170 8.45 -25.21 12.38
N SER A 171 8.75 -25.64 11.14
CA SER A 171 10.01 -25.32 10.48
C SER A 171 9.93 -24.01 9.69
N ASP A 172 11.01 -23.21 9.70
CA ASP A 172 11.11 -21.94 8.96
C ASP A 172 10.82 -22.13 7.46
N GLU A 173 11.25 -23.26 6.91
CA GLU A 173 11.07 -23.64 5.51
C GLU A 173 9.60 -23.87 5.15
N SER A 174 8.84 -24.51 6.05
CA SER A 174 7.41 -24.70 5.85
C SER A 174 6.64 -23.39 5.91
N THR A 175 7.14 -22.43 6.70
CA THR A 175 6.59 -21.07 6.79
C THR A 175 6.91 -20.27 5.52
N LEU A 176 8.15 -20.32 5.05
CA LEU A 176 8.56 -19.68 3.79
C LEU A 176 7.77 -20.25 2.59
N LEU A 177 7.62 -21.57 2.53
CA LEU A 177 6.85 -22.23 1.49
C LEU A 177 5.37 -21.84 1.53
N GLN A 178 4.77 -21.71 2.73
CA GLN A 178 3.42 -21.17 2.84
C GLN A 178 3.37 -19.76 2.26
N MET A 179 4.29 -18.87 2.66
CA MET A 179 4.31 -17.46 2.24
C MET A 179 4.50 -17.21 0.74
N GLU A 180 4.98 -18.21 -0.02
CA GLU A 180 5.08 -18.17 -1.49
C GLU A 180 3.76 -17.83 -2.19
N TRP A 181 2.61 -18.06 -1.55
CA TRP A 181 1.31 -17.68 -2.13
C TRP A 181 1.24 -16.19 -2.50
N LEU A 182 1.91 -15.31 -1.73
CA LEU A 182 1.94 -13.85 -1.94
C LEU A 182 2.64 -13.48 -3.24
N ARG A 183 3.70 -14.20 -3.60
CA ARG A 183 4.46 -13.93 -4.82
C ARG A 183 3.60 -14.08 -6.06
N TYR A 184 2.78 -15.13 -6.11
CA TYR A 184 1.82 -15.32 -7.22
C TYR A 184 0.78 -14.20 -7.28
N MET A 185 0.37 -13.64 -6.14
CA MET A 185 -0.50 -12.45 -6.13
C MET A 185 0.23 -11.22 -6.66
N TYR A 186 1.51 -11.03 -6.34
CA TYR A 186 2.32 -9.94 -6.90
C TYR A 186 2.61 -10.10 -8.39
N LEU A 187 2.75 -11.33 -8.90
CA LEU A 187 2.81 -11.58 -10.34
C LEU A 187 1.52 -11.12 -11.03
N LEU A 188 0.37 -11.37 -10.40
CA LEU A 188 -0.91 -10.86 -10.89
C LEU A 188 -0.95 -9.33 -10.83
N ARG A 189 -0.48 -8.69 -9.75
CA ARG A 189 -0.37 -7.22 -9.62
C ARG A 189 0.40 -6.63 -10.80
N ASP A 190 1.63 -7.09 -11.02
CA ASP A 190 2.48 -6.58 -12.08
C ASP A 190 1.84 -6.78 -13.45
N ARG A 191 1.16 -7.92 -13.64
CA ARG A 191 0.42 -8.16 -14.86
C ARG A 191 -0.72 -7.17 -15.08
N MET A 192 -1.44 -6.82 -14.02
CA MET A 192 -2.50 -5.81 -14.07
C MET A 192 -1.96 -4.42 -14.38
N ILE A 193 -0.77 -4.07 -13.85
CA ILE A 193 -0.12 -2.78 -14.12
C ILE A 193 0.40 -2.73 -15.57
N GLN A 194 1.01 -3.82 -16.04
CA GLN A 194 1.54 -3.93 -17.41
C GLN A 194 0.42 -3.92 -18.47
N TYR A 195 -0.68 -4.65 -18.22
CA TYR A 195 -1.84 -4.74 -19.12
C TYR A 195 -3.13 -4.36 -18.39
N PRO A 196 -3.43 -3.06 -18.26
CA PRO A 196 -4.62 -2.55 -17.56
C PRO A 196 -5.95 -3.14 -18.06
N VAL A 197 -6.02 -3.50 -19.34
CA VAL A 197 -7.18 -4.13 -19.97
C VAL A 197 -7.52 -5.51 -19.37
N ALA A 198 -6.54 -6.24 -18.85
CA ALA A 198 -6.73 -7.55 -18.23
C ALA A 198 -7.13 -7.46 -16.76
N CYS A 199 -7.01 -6.29 -16.14
CA CYS A 199 -7.13 -6.09 -14.70
C CYS A 199 -8.49 -6.54 -14.14
N ALA A 200 -9.59 -6.17 -14.80
CA ALA A 200 -10.93 -6.57 -14.35
C ALA A 200 -11.09 -8.10 -14.33
N GLY A 201 -10.56 -8.81 -15.34
CA GLY A 201 -10.61 -10.26 -15.41
C GLY A 201 -9.76 -10.93 -14.32
N ILE A 202 -8.56 -10.40 -14.07
CA ILE A 202 -7.67 -10.89 -13.02
C ILE A 202 -8.28 -10.67 -11.62
N LEU A 203 -8.77 -9.46 -11.35
CA LEU A 203 -9.40 -9.12 -10.07
C LEU A 203 -10.66 -9.95 -9.80
N ASN A 204 -11.46 -10.26 -10.83
CA ASN A 204 -12.62 -11.14 -10.66
C ASN A 204 -12.21 -12.57 -10.25
N LYS A 205 -11.09 -13.08 -10.75
CA LYS A 205 -10.55 -14.38 -10.32
C LYS A 205 -9.99 -14.30 -8.90
N MET A 206 -9.22 -13.25 -8.59
CA MET A 206 -8.74 -12.99 -7.23
C MET A 206 -9.89 -12.86 -6.22
N LEU A 207 -11.02 -12.25 -6.60
CA LEU A 207 -12.20 -12.13 -5.75
C LEU A 207 -12.67 -13.50 -5.26
N THR A 208 -12.66 -14.54 -6.11
CA THR A 208 -13.06 -15.90 -5.69
C THR A 208 -12.18 -16.43 -4.55
N VAL A 209 -10.89 -16.11 -4.56
CA VAL A 209 -9.94 -16.46 -3.49
C VAL A 209 -10.31 -15.74 -2.20
N PHE A 210 -10.62 -14.43 -2.26
CA PHE A 210 -10.91 -13.60 -1.09
C PHE A 210 -12.37 -13.64 -0.61
N THR A 211 -13.28 -14.28 -1.36
CA THR A 211 -14.65 -14.56 -0.91
C THR A 211 -14.75 -15.85 -0.10
N ASN A 212 -13.78 -16.76 -0.21
CA ASN A 212 -13.79 -17.99 0.57
C ASN A 212 -13.36 -17.71 2.02
N PRO A 213 -14.23 -17.93 3.03
CA PRO A 213 -13.89 -17.68 4.43
C PRO A 213 -12.68 -18.49 4.91
N GLU A 214 -12.50 -19.72 4.45
CA GLU A 214 -11.34 -20.55 4.83
C GLU A 214 -10.03 -19.92 4.38
N ASN A 215 -10.01 -19.29 3.21
CA ASN A 215 -8.83 -18.57 2.72
C ASN A 215 -8.57 -17.31 3.54
N LEU A 216 -9.61 -16.56 3.92
CA LEU A 216 -9.45 -15.37 4.75
C LEU A 216 -8.90 -15.72 6.13
N ASP A 217 -9.41 -16.78 6.75
CA ASP A 217 -8.91 -17.27 8.03
C ASP A 217 -7.46 -17.76 7.91
N ALA A 218 -7.09 -18.42 6.81
CA ALA A 218 -5.71 -18.84 6.55
C ALA A 218 -4.76 -17.64 6.33
N ILE A 219 -5.20 -16.58 5.65
CA ILE A 219 -4.42 -15.34 5.47
C ILE A 219 -4.20 -14.63 6.81
N GLU A 220 -5.25 -14.60 7.65
CA GLU A 220 -5.16 -14.07 9.01
C GLU A 220 -4.16 -14.88 9.85
N ALA A 221 -4.26 -16.22 9.79
CA ALA A 221 -3.35 -17.12 10.50
C ALA A 221 -1.89 -17.04 10.00
N SER A 222 -1.68 -16.76 8.71
CA SER A 222 -0.35 -16.62 8.13
C SER A 222 0.31 -15.26 8.44
N GLN A 223 -0.40 -14.32 9.10
CA GLN A 223 0.05 -12.95 9.39
C GLN A 223 0.43 -12.14 8.12
N ALA A 224 -0.09 -12.52 6.96
CA ALA A 224 0.30 -11.94 5.67
C ALA A 224 -0.74 -10.92 5.14
N SER A 225 -1.71 -10.54 5.96
CA SER A 225 -2.81 -9.68 5.57
C SER A 225 -2.38 -8.26 5.22
N SER A 226 -1.38 -7.72 5.91
CA SER A 226 -0.81 -6.40 5.64
C SER A 226 -0.20 -6.34 4.22
N ALA A 227 0.47 -7.41 3.78
CA ALA A 227 0.99 -7.53 2.41
C ALA A 227 -0.14 -7.54 1.37
N LEU A 228 -1.25 -8.24 1.65
CA LEU A 228 -2.42 -8.24 0.77
C LEU A 228 -3.07 -6.86 0.67
N ILE A 229 -3.23 -6.15 1.80
CA ILE A 229 -3.77 -4.79 1.83
C ILE A 229 -2.88 -3.83 1.03
N ARG A 230 -1.55 -3.97 1.17
CA ARG A 230 -0.58 -3.21 0.39
C ARG A 230 -0.70 -3.49 -1.11
N LEU A 231 -0.81 -4.76 -1.51
CA LEU A 231 -1.03 -5.14 -2.90
C LEU A 231 -2.30 -4.49 -3.47
N LEU A 232 -3.42 -4.55 -2.76
CA LEU A 232 -4.67 -3.92 -3.20
C LEU A 232 -4.52 -2.40 -3.32
N MET A 233 -3.79 -1.77 -2.41
CA MET A 233 -3.48 -0.34 -2.46
C MET A 233 -2.63 0.04 -3.68
N GLU A 234 -1.60 -0.74 -4.01
CA GLU A 234 -0.76 -0.53 -5.18
C GLU A 234 -1.57 -0.61 -6.48
N VAL A 235 -2.45 -1.62 -6.59
CA VAL A 235 -3.35 -1.76 -7.76
C VAL A 235 -4.36 -0.61 -7.82
N ALA A 236 -4.93 -0.22 -6.68
CA ALA A 236 -5.91 0.86 -6.58
C ALA A 236 -5.35 2.25 -6.94
N THR A 237 -4.05 2.46 -6.71
CA THR A 237 -3.36 3.74 -6.93
C THR A 237 -2.56 3.80 -8.23
N ALA A 238 -2.39 2.69 -8.94
CA ALA A 238 -1.75 2.64 -10.25
C ALA A 238 -2.41 3.63 -11.24
N LYS A 239 -1.59 4.41 -11.94
CA LYS A 239 -2.05 5.52 -12.79
C LYS A 239 -2.98 5.03 -13.90
N GLU A 240 -2.65 3.87 -14.43
CA GLU A 240 -3.31 3.20 -15.54
C GLU A 240 -4.68 2.65 -15.11
N LEU A 241 -4.82 2.24 -13.85
CA LEU A 241 -6.02 1.62 -13.30
C LEU A 241 -6.96 2.64 -12.63
N LYS A 242 -6.45 3.82 -12.25
CA LYS A 242 -7.23 4.90 -11.61
C LYS A 242 -8.46 5.34 -12.41
N GLN A 243 -8.50 5.10 -13.72
CA GLN A 243 -9.63 5.46 -14.59
C GLN A 243 -10.57 4.29 -14.93
N SER A 244 -10.21 3.05 -14.56
CA SER A 244 -11.01 1.86 -14.92
C SER A 244 -12.16 1.64 -13.90
N PRO A 245 -13.44 1.85 -14.27
CA PRO A 245 -14.55 1.65 -13.35
C PRO A 245 -14.73 0.18 -12.95
N MET A 246 -14.45 -0.74 -13.89
CA MET A 246 -14.55 -2.17 -13.62
C MET A 246 -13.50 -2.63 -12.60
N ALA A 247 -12.24 -2.20 -12.76
CA ALA A 247 -11.18 -2.53 -11.80
C ALA A 247 -11.51 -2.02 -10.39
N LYS A 248 -11.98 -0.77 -10.30
CA LYS A 248 -12.44 -0.19 -9.02
C LYS A 248 -13.55 -1.00 -8.38
N SER A 249 -14.57 -1.37 -9.16
CA SER A 249 -15.67 -2.19 -8.67
C SER A 249 -15.19 -3.54 -8.14
N SER A 250 -14.27 -4.20 -8.82
CA SER A 250 -13.72 -5.49 -8.38
C SER A 250 -12.88 -5.36 -7.11
N ILE A 251 -12.02 -4.33 -7.00
CA ILE A 251 -11.27 -4.05 -5.77
C ILE A 251 -12.23 -3.78 -4.60
N LEU A 252 -13.26 -2.95 -4.81
CA LEU A 252 -14.27 -2.67 -3.79
C LEU A 252 -14.99 -3.95 -3.33
N SER A 253 -15.30 -4.87 -4.23
CA SER A 253 -15.87 -6.17 -3.86
C SER A 253 -14.92 -6.99 -2.99
N ILE A 254 -13.62 -7.02 -3.31
CA ILE A 254 -12.60 -7.69 -2.49
C ILE A 254 -12.54 -7.04 -1.09
N VAL A 255 -12.46 -5.71 -1.02
CA VAL A 255 -12.43 -4.96 0.25
C VAL A 255 -13.66 -5.29 1.10
N ARG A 256 -14.87 -5.32 0.51
CA ARG A 256 -16.10 -5.67 1.23
C ARG A 256 -16.04 -7.09 1.81
N SER A 257 -15.53 -8.05 1.06
CA SER A 257 -15.35 -9.44 1.55
C SER A 257 -14.34 -9.54 2.70
N MET A 258 -13.31 -8.69 2.67
CA MET A 258 -12.25 -8.69 3.69
C MET A 258 -12.58 -7.87 4.95
N LEU A 259 -13.66 -7.07 4.98
CA LEU A 259 -13.97 -6.18 6.11
C LEU A 259 -13.98 -6.88 7.49
N PRO A 260 -14.57 -8.09 7.66
CA PRO A 260 -14.54 -8.75 8.95
C PRO A 260 -13.13 -9.08 9.43
N MET A 261 -12.26 -9.53 8.53
CA MET A 261 -10.84 -9.80 8.81
C MET A 261 -10.10 -8.50 9.14
N MET A 262 -10.31 -7.44 8.35
CA MET A 262 -9.72 -6.12 8.60
C MET A 262 -10.14 -5.56 9.97
N ALA A 263 -11.40 -5.74 10.38
CA ALA A 263 -11.88 -5.26 11.67
C ALA A 263 -11.13 -5.91 12.85
N LYS A 264 -10.92 -7.24 12.80
CA LYS A 264 -10.13 -7.96 13.80
C LYS A 264 -8.68 -7.47 13.83
N GLN A 265 -8.07 -7.29 12.67
CA GLN A 265 -6.68 -6.88 12.53
C GLN A 265 -6.43 -5.45 12.99
N ILE A 266 -7.34 -4.53 12.68
CA ILE A 266 -7.26 -3.16 13.18
C ILE A 266 -7.28 -3.17 14.70
N LEU A 267 -8.19 -3.93 15.32
CA LEU A 267 -8.25 -4.05 16.78
C LEU A 267 -6.95 -4.64 17.36
N PHE A 268 -6.47 -5.73 16.78
CA PHE A 268 -5.22 -6.38 17.19
C PHE A 268 -4.01 -5.44 17.07
N ASN A 269 -3.89 -4.71 15.96
CA ASN A 269 -2.78 -3.79 15.70
C ASN A 269 -2.82 -2.56 16.61
N VAL A 270 -4.02 -2.12 17.04
CA VAL A 270 -4.14 -1.08 18.08
C VAL A 270 -3.55 -1.58 19.40
N ASP A 271 -3.89 -2.80 19.81
CA ASP A 271 -3.41 -3.39 21.07
C ASP A 271 -1.88 -3.65 21.05
N LYS A 272 -1.34 -4.01 19.88
CA LYS A 272 0.09 -4.28 19.68
C LYS A 272 0.94 -3.05 19.34
N GLY A 273 0.33 -1.91 19.03
CA GLY A 273 1.06 -0.71 18.61
C GLY A 273 1.69 -0.81 17.22
N HIS A 274 1.19 -1.69 16.35
CA HIS A 274 1.66 -1.84 14.96
C HIS A 274 1.08 -0.73 14.07
N PHE A 275 1.58 0.50 14.24
CA PHE A 275 0.98 1.68 13.61
C PHE A 275 1.11 1.73 12.08
N ASP A 276 2.15 1.15 11.49
CA ASP A 276 2.34 1.15 10.03
C ASP A 276 1.25 0.34 9.32
N ASP A 277 0.85 -0.79 9.90
CA ASP A 277 -0.26 -1.58 9.38
C ASP A 277 -1.59 -0.84 9.49
N LEU A 278 -1.81 -0.11 10.59
CA LEU A 278 -2.99 0.72 10.75
C LEU A 278 -3.05 1.85 9.70
N VAL A 279 -1.91 2.42 9.33
CA VAL A 279 -1.81 3.40 8.24
C VAL A 279 -2.24 2.77 6.92
N LEU A 280 -1.78 1.54 6.62
CA LEU A 280 -2.17 0.82 5.40
C LEU A 280 -3.69 0.55 5.34
N HIS A 281 -4.27 0.09 6.45
CA HIS A 281 -5.72 -0.12 6.56
C HIS A 281 -6.49 1.19 6.33
N ALA A 282 -6.08 2.27 7.00
CA ALA A 282 -6.73 3.57 6.88
C ALA A 282 -6.61 4.15 5.46
N ASN A 283 -5.49 3.96 4.77
CA ASN A 283 -5.34 4.33 3.36
C ASN A 283 -6.31 3.57 2.45
N LEU A 284 -6.40 2.24 2.59
CA LEU A 284 -7.26 1.41 1.74
C LEU A 284 -8.73 1.75 1.94
N LEU A 285 -9.13 1.96 3.18
CA LEU A 285 -10.48 2.37 3.53
C LEU A 285 -10.80 3.78 3.06
N GLU A 286 -9.86 4.74 3.14
CA GLU A 286 -10.06 6.09 2.60
C GLU A 286 -10.32 6.03 1.09
N TRP A 287 -9.48 5.29 0.36
CA TRP A 287 -9.67 5.07 -1.07
C TRP A 287 -11.02 4.42 -1.37
N ALA A 288 -11.37 3.36 -0.64
CA ALA A 288 -12.59 2.60 -0.88
C ALA A 288 -13.85 3.43 -0.62
N VAL A 289 -13.88 4.19 0.48
CA VAL A 289 -14.97 5.14 0.79
C VAL A 289 -15.05 6.26 -0.25
N GLY A 290 -13.90 6.70 -0.77
CA GLY A 290 -13.82 7.73 -1.80
C GLY A 290 -14.31 7.30 -3.18
N GLU A 291 -14.47 5.99 -3.42
CA GLU A 291 -15.06 5.41 -4.63
C GLU A 291 -16.49 4.88 -4.39
N ASP A 292 -16.81 4.39 -3.18
CA ASP A 292 -18.15 3.98 -2.78
C ASP A 292 -18.54 4.48 -1.37
N SER A 293 -19.41 5.48 -1.32
CA SER A 293 -19.92 6.03 -0.06
C SER A 293 -20.84 5.09 0.72
N PHE A 294 -21.42 4.05 0.10
CA PHE A 294 -22.28 3.10 0.82
C PHE A 294 -21.49 2.26 1.82
N LEU A 295 -20.18 2.08 1.58
CA LEU A 295 -19.28 1.37 2.47
C LEU A 295 -19.24 1.96 3.88
N ILE A 296 -19.48 3.26 4.04
CA ILE A 296 -19.42 3.95 5.34
C ILE A 296 -20.37 3.30 6.35
N ALA A 297 -21.59 2.92 5.93
CA ALA A 297 -22.55 2.25 6.82
C ALA A 297 -22.00 0.91 7.32
N THR A 298 -21.39 0.12 6.43
CA THR A 298 -20.77 -1.16 6.80
C THR A 298 -19.56 -0.96 7.71
N LEU A 299 -18.79 0.12 7.56
CA LEU A 299 -17.69 0.46 8.46
C LEU A 299 -18.18 0.92 9.85
N GLU A 300 -19.35 1.56 9.92
CA GLU A 300 -20.03 1.86 11.19
C GLU A 300 -20.46 0.56 11.88
N ASP A 301 -21.11 -0.35 11.15
CA ASP A 301 -21.66 -1.60 11.67
C ASP A 301 -20.56 -2.57 12.15
N THR A 302 -19.41 -2.62 11.46
CA THR A 302 -18.25 -3.44 11.87
C THR A 302 -17.46 -2.84 13.03
N GLY A 303 -17.75 -1.60 13.44
CA GLY A 303 -17.05 -0.91 14.52
C GLY A 303 -15.69 -0.33 14.13
N ILE A 304 -15.23 -0.49 12.89
CA ILE A 304 -13.93 0.00 12.41
C ILE A 304 -13.79 1.52 12.62
N LEU A 305 -14.83 2.30 12.27
CA LEU A 305 -14.77 3.76 12.45
C LEU A 305 -14.67 4.15 13.93
N ARG A 306 -15.28 3.37 14.83
CA ARG A 306 -15.20 3.63 16.27
C ARG A 306 -13.79 3.41 16.80
N THR A 307 -13.10 2.35 16.34
CA THR A 307 -11.71 2.08 16.71
C THR A 307 -10.79 3.20 16.22
N PHE A 308 -10.97 3.67 14.98
CA PHE A 308 -10.19 4.80 14.45
C PHE A 308 -10.45 6.12 15.19
N VAL A 309 -11.68 6.38 15.64
CA VAL A 309 -12.00 7.55 16.48
C VAL A 309 -11.25 7.53 17.81
N GLN A 310 -11.05 6.34 18.39
CA GLN A 310 -10.28 6.19 19.63
C GLN A 310 -8.80 6.51 19.40
N LEU A 311 -8.24 6.05 18.27
CA LEU A 311 -6.82 6.26 17.92
C LEU A 311 -6.41 7.73 17.80
N VAL A 312 -7.29 8.61 17.30
CA VAL A 312 -7.00 10.06 17.18
C VAL A 312 -6.69 10.71 18.53
N ASN A 313 -7.24 10.17 19.62
CA ASN A 313 -7.07 10.72 20.96
C ASN A 313 -5.91 10.09 21.73
N THR A 314 -5.22 9.10 21.15
CA THR A 314 -4.12 8.40 21.82
C THR A 314 -2.83 9.18 21.64
N SER A 315 -2.25 9.65 22.74
CA SER A 315 -1.03 10.49 22.75
C SER A 315 0.22 9.81 22.20
N SER A 316 0.25 8.48 22.12
CA SER A 316 1.35 7.70 21.55
C SER A 316 1.26 7.47 20.04
N SER A 317 0.18 7.92 19.39
CA SER A 317 -0.01 7.68 17.95
C SER A 317 0.95 8.52 17.10
N PRO A 318 1.61 7.94 16.08
CA PRO A 318 2.46 8.69 15.17
C PRO A 318 1.64 9.66 14.33
N GLN A 319 2.22 10.81 13.99
CA GLN A 319 1.54 11.86 13.21
C GLN A 319 1.03 11.35 11.85
N SER A 320 1.74 10.42 11.21
CA SER A 320 1.33 9.79 9.94
C SER A 320 0.02 9.02 10.08
N LEU A 321 -0.14 8.24 11.15
CA LEU A 321 -1.37 7.51 11.45
C LEU A 321 -2.52 8.48 11.75
N THR A 322 -2.28 9.46 12.64
CA THR A 322 -3.29 10.45 13.00
C THR A 322 -3.78 11.21 11.77
N LYS A 323 -2.86 11.65 10.90
CA LYS A 323 -3.19 12.28 9.62
C LYS A 323 -4.08 11.39 8.77
N GLN A 324 -3.70 10.14 8.58
CA GLN A 324 -4.42 9.22 7.70
C GLN A 324 -5.81 8.83 8.24
N VAL A 325 -5.91 8.65 9.55
CA VAL A 325 -7.18 8.39 10.23
C VAL A 325 -8.11 9.60 10.12
N LEU A 326 -7.59 10.81 10.32
CA LEU A 326 -8.37 12.04 10.16
C LEU A 326 -8.88 12.24 8.73
N ARG A 327 -8.11 11.86 7.71
CA ARG A 327 -8.58 11.85 6.32
C ARG A 327 -9.76 10.93 6.12
N LEU A 328 -9.65 9.68 6.58
CA LEU A 328 -10.73 8.70 6.52
C LEU A 328 -11.98 9.21 7.25
N LEU A 329 -11.85 9.67 8.49
CA LEU A 329 -12.98 10.16 9.29
C LEU A 329 -13.62 11.41 8.64
N GLY A 330 -12.80 12.37 8.20
CA GLY A 330 -13.27 13.58 7.53
C GLY A 330 -14.01 13.27 6.23
N LEU A 331 -13.51 12.33 5.43
CA LEU A 331 -14.16 11.84 4.22
C LEU A 331 -15.52 11.17 4.53
N CYS A 332 -15.57 10.31 5.55
CA CYS A 332 -16.81 9.67 5.99
C CYS A 332 -17.86 10.71 6.43
N MET A 333 -17.47 11.74 7.18
CA MET A 333 -18.38 12.82 7.58
C MET A 333 -18.93 13.61 6.40
N LEU A 334 -18.05 13.90 5.45
CA LEU A 334 -18.35 14.69 4.27
C LEU A 334 -19.40 13.98 3.41
N LEU A 335 -19.27 12.67 3.25
CA LEU A 335 -20.16 11.86 2.42
C LEU A 335 -21.44 11.41 3.15
N ARG A 336 -21.41 11.24 4.49
CA ARG A 336 -22.55 10.74 5.27
C ARG A 336 -22.89 11.67 6.45
N ALA A 337 -23.99 12.41 6.32
CA ALA A 337 -24.46 13.35 7.34
C ALA A 337 -24.76 12.69 8.72
N PRO A 338 -25.36 11.49 8.82
CA PRO A 338 -25.54 10.80 10.09
C PRO A 338 -24.23 10.57 10.86
N PHE A 339 -23.15 10.21 10.14
CA PHE A 339 -21.83 10.00 10.74
C PHE A 339 -21.22 11.30 11.26
N ALA A 340 -21.37 12.40 10.52
CA ALA A 340 -20.96 13.72 10.98
C ALA A 340 -21.66 14.12 12.30
N ALA A 341 -22.96 13.89 12.38
CA ALA A 341 -23.73 14.14 13.60
C ALA A 341 -23.32 13.24 14.78
N PHE A 342 -22.89 12.00 14.50
CA PHE A 342 -22.35 11.09 15.51
C PHE A 342 -21.02 11.61 16.07
N LEU A 343 -20.06 11.97 15.22
CA LEU A 343 -18.74 12.42 15.65
C LEU A 343 -18.78 13.70 16.51
N GLU A 344 -19.67 14.64 16.20
CA GLU A 344 -19.86 15.86 17.00
C GLU A 344 -20.36 15.58 18.43
N ARG A 345 -20.99 14.43 18.66
CA ARG A 345 -21.44 14.00 20.00
C ARG A 345 -20.33 13.30 20.79
N VAL A 346 -19.24 12.89 20.15
CA VAL A 346 -18.14 12.21 20.84
C VAL A 346 -17.31 13.25 21.61
N PRO A 347 -17.30 13.23 22.96
CA PRO A 347 -16.67 14.29 23.75
C PRO A 347 -15.18 14.44 23.49
N ASN A 348 -14.46 13.31 23.35
CA ASN A 348 -13.01 13.31 23.14
C ASN A 348 -12.64 13.94 21.79
N VAL A 349 -13.38 13.62 20.73
CA VAL A 349 -13.20 14.24 19.42
C VAL A 349 -13.48 15.74 19.51
N LYS A 350 -14.53 16.15 20.23
CA LYS A 350 -14.83 17.56 20.45
C LYS A 350 -13.71 18.32 21.17
N GLN A 351 -13.11 17.71 22.19
CA GLN A 351 -11.97 18.29 22.89
C GLN A 351 -10.73 18.39 21.99
N TRP A 352 -10.41 17.32 21.26
CA TRP A 352 -9.28 17.29 20.34
C TRP A 352 -9.44 18.32 19.22
N MET A 353 -10.65 18.49 18.69
CA MET A 353 -10.97 19.49 17.67
C MET A 353 -10.77 20.94 18.12
N GLN A 354 -10.95 21.20 19.42
CA GLN A 354 -10.71 22.52 20.00
C GLN A 354 -9.23 22.77 20.27
N SER A 355 -8.37 21.75 20.10
CA SER A 355 -6.94 21.92 20.22
C SER A 355 -6.41 22.84 19.11
N PRO A 356 -5.54 23.81 19.45
CA PRO A 356 -4.89 24.65 18.44
C PRO A 356 -3.98 23.86 17.49
N SER A 357 -3.58 22.63 17.87
CA SER A 357 -2.73 21.76 17.05
C SER A 357 -3.45 21.23 15.80
N PHE A 358 -4.78 21.08 15.81
CA PHE A 358 -5.49 20.53 14.66
C PHE A 358 -5.36 21.39 13.39
N PRO A 359 -5.66 22.70 13.42
CA PRO A 359 -5.50 23.55 12.24
C PRO A 359 -4.04 23.83 11.86
N SER A 360 -3.07 23.69 12.78
CA SER A 360 -1.64 23.89 12.47
C SER A 360 -1.00 22.65 11.86
N ASP A 361 -1.25 21.48 12.43
CA ASP A 361 -0.51 20.25 12.10
C ASP A 361 -1.21 19.44 11.00
N TYR A 362 -2.53 19.59 10.86
CA TYR A 362 -3.36 18.85 9.90
C TYR A 362 -4.29 19.79 9.11
N PRO A 363 -3.74 20.73 8.32
CA PRO A 363 -4.53 21.77 7.67
C PRO A 363 -5.50 21.23 6.61
N SER A 364 -5.11 20.19 5.86
CA SER A 364 -6.00 19.54 4.88
C SER A 364 -7.20 18.87 5.53
N GLU A 365 -6.94 18.13 6.60
CA GLU A 365 -7.93 17.36 7.34
C GLU A 365 -8.90 18.31 8.04
N TYR A 366 -8.38 19.40 8.63
CA TYR A 366 -9.18 20.48 9.19
C TYR A 366 -10.06 21.16 8.12
N ALA A 367 -9.55 21.39 6.90
CA ALA A 367 -10.34 21.93 5.80
C ALA A 367 -11.50 21.00 5.40
N VAL A 368 -11.24 19.69 5.25
CA VAL A 368 -12.28 18.70 4.95
C VAL A 368 -13.32 18.62 6.07
N TRP A 369 -12.87 18.73 7.33
CA TRP A 369 -13.75 18.78 8.49
C TRP A 369 -14.64 20.02 8.49
N CYS A 370 -14.08 21.21 8.27
CA CYS A 370 -14.86 22.45 8.14
C CYS A 370 -15.90 22.33 7.02
N LEU A 371 -15.54 21.73 5.88
CA LEU A 371 -16.45 21.50 4.78
C LEU A 371 -17.59 20.54 5.18
N SER A 372 -17.28 19.43 5.85
CA SER A 372 -18.28 18.45 6.26
C SER A 372 -19.32 19.05 7.22
N ARG A 373 -18.88 19.92 8.14
CA ARG A 373 -19.76 20.70 9.03
C ARG A 373 -20.60 21.70 8.24
N ALA A 374 -19.99 22.44 7.31
CA ALA A 374 -20.69 23.42 6.47
C ALA A 374 -21.81 22.76 5.65
N LEU A 375 -21.54 21.60 5.05
CA LEU A 375 -22.54 20.81 4.31
C LEU A 375 -23.58 20.14 5.21
N SER A 376 -23.36 20.10 6.51
CA SER A 376 -24.30 19.54 7.50
C SER A 376 -25.08 20.63 8.24
N ASN A 377 -24.92 21.90 7.87
CA ASN A 377 -25.47 23.07 8.56
C ASN A 377 -25.10 23.12 10.06
N ILE A 378 -23.91 22.62 10.40
CA ILE A 378 -23.37 22.67 11.77
C ILE A 378 -22.64 24.01 11.94
N PRO A 379 -22.87 24.76 13.04
CA PRO A 379 -22.25 26.06 13.26
C PRO A 379 -20.72 25.99 13.23
N LEU A 380 -20.10 26.92 12.51
CA LEU A 380 -18.66 27.04 12.32
C LEU A 380 -18.18 28.39 12.84
N GLU A 381 -17.10 28.39 13.62
CA GLU A 381 -16.41 29.62 14.05
C GLU A 381 -15.62 30.25 12.90
N ILE A 382 -15.09 29.43 11.99
CA ILE A 382 -14.30 29.83 10.82
C ILE A 382 -14.99 29.31 9.56
N THR A 383 -15.18 30.18 8.57
CA THR A 383 -15.77 29.77 7.29
C THR A 383 -14.81 28.85 6.53
N PHE A 384 -15.36 27.91 5.77
CA PHE A 384 -14.55 26.98 4.96
C PHE A 384 -13.62 27.73 3.99
N GLU A 385 -14.02 28.87 3.43
CA GLU A 385 -13.19 29.70 2.56
C GLU A 385 -11.90 30.17 3.23
N ASN A 386 -11.98 30.62 4.47
CA ASN A 386 -10.81 31.05 5.23
C ASN A 386 -9.86 29.89 5.49
N THR A 387 -10.39 28.70 5.79
CA THR A 387 -9.58 27.49 5.94
C THR A 387 -8.97 27.05 4.62
N LEU A 388 -9.70 27.17 3.51
CA LEU A 388 -9.23 26.85 2.16
C LEU A 388 -8.02 27.69 1.76
N LEU A 389 -8.04 29.00 2.06
CA LEU A 389 -6.94 29.90 1.75
C LEU A 389 -5.66 29.53 2.52
N ARG A 390 -5.77 28.99 3.74
CA ARG A 390 -4.61 28.56 4.56
C ARG A 390 -3.84 27.39 3.95
N LEU A 391 -4.44 26.62 3.03
CA LEU A 391 -3.76 25.53 2.32
C LEU A 391 -2.71 26.02 1.31
N PHE A 392 -2.68 27.32 1.01
CA PHE A 392 -1.79 27.92 0.02
C PHE A 392 -0.81 28.87 0.71
N PRO A 393 0.25 28.37 1.38
CA PRO A 393 1.27 29.22 1.98
C PRO A 393 2.08 29.95 0.90
N THR A 394 2.40 31.22 1.13
CA THR A 394 3.29 32.00 0.24
C THR A 394 4.73 31.52 0.34
N GLU A 395 5.18 31.22 1.56
CA GLU A 395 6.55 30.81 1.88
C GLU A 395 6.54 29.50 2.66
N CYS A 396 7.43 28.58 2.27
CA CYS A 396 7.69 27.33 2.97
C CYS A 396 9.13 27.34 3.48
N THR A 397 9.40 26.76 4.65
CA THR A 397 10.75 26.76 5.23
C THR A 397 11.71 25.88 4.45
N ASN A 398 11.22 24.77 3.88
CA ASN A 398 12.03 23.82 3.12
C ASN A 398 11.25 23.15 1.97
N ALA A 399 11.96 22.40 1.13
CA ALA A 399 11.40 21.78 -0.06
C ALA A 399 10.43 20.63 0.26
N LEU A 400 10.60 19.94 1.40
CA LEU A 400 9.71 18.87 1.84
C LEU A 400 8.36 19.43 2.31
N GLU A 401 8.39 20.52 3.07
CA GLU A 401 7.20 21.26 3.51
C GLU A 401 6.44 21.81 2.31
N SER A 402 7.14 22.39 1.32
CA SER A 402 6.52 22.81 0.05
C SER A 402 5.80 21.65 -0.65
N ARG A 403 6.43 20.48 -0.72
CA ARG A 403 5.82 19.28 -1.33
C ARG A 403 4.61 18.79 -0.54
N HIS A 404 4.70 18.72 0.79
CA HIS A 404 3.57 18.33 1.65
C HIS A 404 2.40 19.30 1.51
N ALA A 405 2.65 20.62 1.54
CA ALA A 405 1.63 21.63 1.36
C ALA A 405 0.93 21.53 -0.01
N ILE A 406 1.69 21.24 -1.08
CA ILE A 406 1.11 21.00 -2.42
C ILE A 406 0.23 19.75 -2.41
N LEU A 407 0.68 18.65 -1.77
CA LEU A 407 -0.09 17.41 -1.69
C LEU A 407 -1.38 17.58 -0.86
N ASP A 408 -1.32 18.33 0.24
CA ASP A 408 -2.46 18.62 1.10
C ASP A 408 -3.49 19.52 0.40
N ALA A 409 -3.02 20.56 -0.31
CA ALA A 409 -3.90 21.37 -1.16
C ALA A 409 -4.52 20.53 -2.29
N LEU A 410 -3.72 19.66 -2.94
CA LEU A 410 -4.18 18.81 -4.03
C LEU A 410 -5.22 17.79 -3.55
N TYR A 411 -5.05 17.21 -2.37
CA TYR A 411 -6.03 16.32 -1.75
C TYR A 411 -7.40 17.00 -1.61
N VAL A 412 -7.44 18.19 -1.00
CA VAL A 412 -8.70 18.94 -0.84
C VAL A 412 -9.30 19.35 -2.18
N MET A 413 -8.48 19.75 -3.16
CA MET A 413 -8.98 20.12 -4.49
C MET A 413 -9.54 18.92 -5.27
N GLU A 414 -8.87 17.76 -5.26
CA GLU A 414 -9.36 16.55 -5.92
C GLU A 414 -10.68 16.07 -5.28
N LEU A 415 -10.81 16.19 -3.96
CA LEU A 415 -12.04 15.91 -3.21
C LEU A 415 -13.19 16.83 -3.64
N LEU A 416 -12.95 18.14 -3.71
CA LEU A 416 -13.95 19.11 -4.19
C LEU A 416 -14.38 18.80 -5.63
N VAL A 417 -13.45 18.41 -6.50
CA VAL A 417 -13.77 18.02 -7.88
C VAL A 417 -14.68 16.79 -7.90
N LYS A 418 -14.47 15.81 -7.01
CA LYS A 418 -15.37 14.65 -6.87
C LYS A 418 -16.75 15.07 -6.35
N LEU A 419 -16.81 16.00 -5.40
CA LEU A 419 -18.06 16.47 -4.78
C LEU A 419 -18.92 17.36 -5.67
N GLN A 420 -18.40 17.88 -6.78
CA GLN A 420 -19.14 18.85 -7.62
C GLN A 420 -20.53 18.35 -8.09
N PHE A 421 -20.71 17.03 -8.17
CA PHE A 421 -21.96 16.38 -8.57
C PHE A 421 -22.77 15.82 -7.38
N ASN A 422 -22.26 15.94 -6.15
CA ASN A 422 -22.93 15.47 -4.95
C ASN A 422 -24.13 16.39 -4.61
N ALA A 423 -25.27 15.79 -4.26
CA ALA A 423 -26.50 16.53 -3.94
C ALA A 423 -26.32 17.55 -2.79
N ARG A 424 -25.54 17.20 -1.76
CA ARG A 424 -25.27 18.09 -0.62
C ARG A 424 -24.45 19.30 -1.04
N TRP A 425 -23.44 19.09 -1.89
CA TRP A 425 -22.64 20.18 -2.46
C TRP A 425 -23.49 21.08 -3.35
N LEU A 426 -24.35 20.49 -4.20
CA LEU A 426 -25.22 21.26 -5.09
C LEU A 426 -26.24 22.12 -4.32
N ALA A 427 -26.75 21.64 -3.20
CA ALA A 427 -27.68 22.37 -2.34
C ALA A 427 -26.99 23.45 -1.46
N TRP A 428 -25.67 23.44 -1.36
CA TRP A 428 -24.93 24.34 -0.47
C TRP A 428 -24.75 25.74 -1.08
N ALA A 429 -25.36 26.75 -0.46
CA ALA A 429 -25.40 28.12 -0.98
C ALA A 429 -24.01 28.80 -1.07
N SER A 430 -23.12 28.52 -0.11
CA SER A 430 -21.76 29.10 -0.04
C SER A 430 -20.77 28.51 -1.05
N LYS A 431 -21.18 27.56 -1.89
CA LYS A 431 -20.31 27.00 -2.95
C LYS A 431 -19.80 28.05 -3.93
N THR A 432 -20.56 29.13 -4.15
CA THR A 432 -20.16 30.26 -5.02
C THR A 432 -18.98 31.02 -4.43
N GLN A 433 -18.94 31.17 -3.11
CA GLN A 433 -17.84 31.85 -2.41
C GLN A 433 -16.54 31.04 -2.52
N VAL A 434 -16.61 29.71 -2.51
CA VAL A 434 -15.47 28.83 -2.82
C VAL A 434 -14.95 29.06 -4.23
N VAL A 435 -15.83 29.19 -5.23
CA VAL A 435 -15.41 29.50 -6.62
C VAL A 435 -14.72 30.86 -6.69
N VAL A 436 -15.26 31.88 -6.04
CA VAL A 436 -14.65 33.21 -5.98
C VAL A 436 -13.27 33.16 -5.32
N ALA A 437 -13.12 32.42 -4.23
CA ALA A 437 -11.83 32.23 -3.57
C ALA A 437 -10.81 31.56 -4.50
N LEU A 438 -11.20 30.49 -5.22
CA LEU A 438 -10.34 29.80 -6.17
C LEU A 438 -9.94 30.66 -7.37
N GLN A 439 -10.87 31.47 -7.90
CA GLN A 439 -10.59 32.44 -8.97
C GLN A 439 -9.56 33.49 -8.56
N ARG A 440 -9.56 33.90 -7.28
CA ARG A 440 -8.53 34.82 -6.74
C ARG A 440 -7.16 34.15 -6.62
N LEU A 441 -7.12 32.85 -6.29
CA LEU A 441 -5.86 32.12 -6.10
C LEU A 441 -5.16 31.75 -7.42
N LEU A 442 -5.93 31.41 -8.46
CA LEU A 442 -5.45 30.89 -9.76
C LEU A 442 -4.37 31.77 -10.44
N PRO A 443 -4.53 33.12 -10.53
CA PRO A 443 -3.54 34.00 -11.13
C PRO A 443 -2.19 34.01 -10.38
N HIS A 444 -2.22 33.80 -9.07
CA HIS A 444 -1.06 33.90 -8.18
C HIS A 444 -0.38 32.54 -7.89
N MET A 445 -0.77 31.48 -8.61
CA MET A 445 -0.22 30.12 -8.46
C MET A 445 1.31 29.99 -8.52
N SER A 446 1.99 30.87 -9.26
CA SER A 446 3.46 30.90 -9.30
C SER A 446 4.10 31.48 -8.04
N GLN A 447 3.29 32.16 -7.20
CA GLN A 447 3.71 32.81 -5.97
C GLN A 447 3.51 31.92 -4.74
N TRP A 448 2.68 30.87 -4.85
CA TRP A 448 2.40 29.92 -3.77
C TRP A 448 3.44 28.78 -3.71
N PHE A 449 3.64 28.29 -2.49
CA PHE A 449 4.58 27.20 -2.17
C PHE A 449 6.02 27.54 -2.54
N ARG A 450 6.46 28.81 -2.37
CA ARG A 450 7.84 29.21 -2.63
C ARG A 450 8.75 28.68 -1.54
N CYS A 451 9.86 28.07 -1.94
CA CYS A 451 10.92 27.65 -1.06
C CYS A 451 12.02 28.72 -1.11
N PRO A 452 12.71 29.04 0.00
CA PRO A 452 13.89 29.89 -0.04
C PRO A 452 14.90 29.29 -1.03
N GLN A 453 15.44 30.13 -1.91
CA GLN A 453 16.52 29.72 -2.81
C GLN A 453 17.71 29.31 -1.94
N ARG A 454 18.32 28.15 -2.23
CA ARG A 454 19.63 27.83 -1.65
C ARG A 454 20.54 29.01 -1.97
N ILE A 455 21.07 29.66 -0.94
CA ILE A 455 22.21 30.55 -1.11
C ILE A 455 23.32 29.62 -1.58
N ASP A 456 23.70 29.73 -2.84
CA ASP A 456 24.87 29.04 -3.37
C ASP A 456 26.08 29.58 -2.59
N ASP A 457 26.50 28.85 -1.56
CA ASP A 457 27.87 28.93 -1.09
C ASP A 457 28.74 28.49 -2.27
N LYS A 458 29.22 29.49 -3.02
CA LYS A 458 30.29 29.33 -4.00
C LYS A 458 31.53 28.80 -3.28
N GLY A 459 31.64 27.48 -3.17
CA GLY A 459 32.85 26.86 -2.64
C GLY A 459 32.64 25.49 -2.02
N LYS A 460 32.19 24.51 -2.81
CA LYS A 460 32.66 23.12 -2.77
C LYS A 460 31.94 22.32 -3.86
N GLU A 461 32.70 22.01 -4.91
CA GLU A 461 32.33 21.03 -5.91
C GLU A 461 32.36 19.64 -5.25
N ASP A 462 31.20 19.12 -4.86
CA ASP A 462 31.01 17.68 -4.64
C ASP A 462 30.05 17.15 -5.71
N ASN A 463 30.57 16.25 -6.55
CA ASN A 463 30.06 15.88 -7.87
C ASN A 463 28.88 14.89 -7.88
N ASP A 464 28.17 14.66 -6.77
CA ASP A 464 27.21 13.55 -6.64
C ASP A 464 25.74 13.94 -6.34
N SER A 465 25.30 15.19 -6.54
CA SER A 465 23.92 15.62 -6.17
C SER A 465 23.07 16.26 -7.27
N ASN A 466 23.50 16.29 -8.52
CA ASN A 466 22.79 16.99 -9.59
C ASN A 466 21.59 16.24 -10.21
N THR A 467 21.54 14.91 -10.13
CA THR A 467 20.41 14.10 -10.63
C THR A 467 19.17 14.22 -9.73
N ASP A 468 19.37 14.16 -8.41
CA ASP A 468 18.29 14.17 -7.42
C ASP A 468 17.58 15.54 -7.32
N GLY A 469 18.28 16.62 -7.68
CA GLY A 469 17.72 17.98 -7.74
C GLY A 469 16.82 18.24 -8.95
N ALA A 470 17.07 17.57 -10.08
CA ALA A 470 16.28 17.70 -11.31
C ALA A 470 14.93 16.95 -11.18
N ASP A 471 14.96 15.70 -10.72
CA ASP A 471 13.77 14.87 -10.52
C ASP A 471 12.81 15.46 -9.48
N ARG A 472 13.33 16.07 -8.41
CA ARG A 472 12.51 16.77 -7.40
C ARG A 472 11.83 18.03 -7.94
N ARG A 473 12.49 18.78 -8.83
CA ARG A 473 11.89 19.96 -9.48
C ARG A 473 10.81 19.54 -10.48
N GLU A 474 11.05 18.48 -11.24
CA GLU A 474 10.11 17.96 -12.22
C GLU A 474 8.85 17.41 -11.54
N THR A 475 9.00 16.63 -10.46
CA THR A 475 7.86 16.12 -9.67
C THR A 475 7.02 17.24 -9.04
N ASN A 476 7.65 18.27 -8.46
CA ASN A 476 6.93 19.43 -7.92
C ASN A 476 6.20 20.22 -9.03
N SER A 477 6.79 20.32 -10.22
CA SER A 477 6.14 20.97 -11.37
C SER A 477 4.89 20.20 -11.83
N ALA A 478 4.96 18.86 -11.86
CA ALA A 478 3.83 17.99 -12.20
C ALA A 478 2.70 18.09 -11.17
N LEU A 479 3.05 18.14 -9.87
CA LEU A 479 2.07 18.34 -8.79
C LEU A 479 1.38 19.71 -8.88
N LYS A 480 2.14 20.79 -9.10
CA LYS A 480 1.57 22.13 -9.33
C LYS A 480 0.69 22.19 -10.58
N HIS A 481 1.05 21.46 -11.63
CA HIS A 481 0.21 21.34 -12.83
C HIS A 481 -1.11 20.63 -12.51
N ARG A 482 -1.08 19.48 -11.81
CA ARG A 482 -2.30 18.76 -11.39
C ARG A 482 -3.20 19.63 -10.50
N LEU A 483 -2.63 20.36 -9.55
CA LEU A 483 -3.36 21.31 -8.70
C LEU A 483 -4.05 22.38 -9.56
N ARG A 484 -3.34 22.95 -10.55
CA ARG A 484 -3.92 23.92 -11.51
C ARG A 484 -5.12 23.34 -12.24
N VAL A 485 -5.00 22.11 -12.73
CA VAL A 485 -6.06 21.43 -13.47
C VAL A 485 -7.28 21.21 -12.58
N ALA A 486 -7.09 20.78 -11.33
CA ALA A 486 -8.19 20.60 -10.38
C ALA A 486 -8.93 21.92 -10.09
N MET A 487 -8.19 23.00 -9.81
CA MET A 487 -8.79 24.33 -9.58
C MET A 487 -9.54 24.86 -10.82
N LYS A 488 -9.01 24.64 -12.02
CA LYS A 488 -9.68 25.01 -13.27
C LYS A 488 -10.97 24.23 -13.50
N LYS A 489 -11.00 22.93 -13.18
CA LYS A 489 -12.22 22.12 -13.28
C LYS A 489 -13.33 22.66 -12.36
N LEU A 490 -12.99 23.01 -11.12
CA LEU A 490 -13.95 23.58 -10.16
C LEU A 490 -14.52 24.93 -10.59
N THR A 491 -13.69 25.78 -11.18
CA THR A 491 -14.10 27.13 -11.62
C THR A 491 -14.89 27.11 -12.93
N SER A 492 -14.62 26.15 -13.83
CA SER A 492 -15.33 26.02 -15.12
C SER A 492 -16.68 25.30 -15.01
N ALA A 493 -16.79 24.26 -14.18
CA ALA A 493 -18.03 23.48 -14.03
C ALA A 493 -19.21 24.29 -13.50
N ASN A 494 -18.95 25.35 -12.74
CA ASN A 494 -20.00 26.25 -12.24
C ASN A 494 -20.38 27.36 -13.23
N ASN A 495 -19.55 27.67 -14.23
CA ASN A 495 -19.91 28.63 -15.28
C ASN A 495 -20.86 27.99 -16.32
N ALA A 496 -20.73 26.69 -16.59
CA ALA A 496 -21.57 25.97 -17.56
C ALA A 496 -23.03 25.72 -17.10
N LYS A 497 -23.40 26.13 -15.89
CA LYS A 497 -24.78 26.07 -15.35
C LYS A 497 -25.39 27.44 -15.07
N LEU A 498 -24.72 28.52 -15.50
CA LEU A 498 -25.18 29.90 -15.38
C LEU A 498 -25.64 30.50 -16.72
N ASP A 499 -25.59 29.72 -17.81
CA ASP A 499 -26.16 30.04 -19.12
C ASP A 499 -27.47 29.27 -19.37
#